data_AF-A0A5C7K3Q8-F1
#
_entry.id   AF-A0A5C7K3Q8-F1
#
_cell.length_a   1.000
_cell.length_b   1.000
_cell.length_c   1.000
_cell.angle_alpha   90.00
_cell.angle_beta   90.00
_cell.angle_gamma   90.00
#
_symmetry.space_group_name_H-M   'P 1'
#
loop_
_entity.id
_entity.type
_entity.pdbx_description
1 polymer ?
#
loop_
_entity_poly.entity_id
_entity_poly.type
_entity_poly.pdbx_seq_one_letter_code
_entity_poly.pdbx_strand_id
1 'polypeptide(L)'
;MTETSTEYETQPDAFAVGIATAQAALDSATEQHRTAQAHEEKIKGRIKTLAAERDHIKKSRDGEQGDDEKAGARLALLAADSERLNELLAPASEATRAANQAVAAATSRLQEANKAQAANEAGQAAQALEAKLRELEGLFCRGLAELARLKREANGGRDILHGSGVFQPATALTRFVVGGAIPSF
;
A
#
# COMPACT_ATOMS: atom_id res chain seq x y z
N MET A 1 -29.73 32.52 -3.74
CA MET A 1 -28.31 32.09 -3.76
C MET A 1 -28.30 30.70 -3.17
N THR A 2 -28.06 29.71 -4.02
CA THR A 2 -28.20 28.28 -3.73
C THR A 2 -27.06 27.79 -2.84
N GLU A 3 -27.44 27.09 -1.78
CA GLU A 3 -26.59 26.41 -0.81
C GLU A 3 -25.69 25.38 -1.51
N THR A 4 -24.38 25.57 -1.44
CA THR A 4 -23.41 24.50 -1.68
C THR A 4 -23.22 23.74 -0.37
N SER A 5 -24.15 22.83 -0.07
CA SER A 5 -23.92 21.75 0.89
C SER A 5 -22.89 20.81 0.27
N THR A 6 -21.61 21.00 0.61
CA THR A 6 -20.59 19.98 0.38
C THR A 6 -20.82 18.85 1.37
N GLU A 7 -21.56 17.83 0.92
CA GLU A 7 -21.58 16.50 1.51
C GLU A 7 -20.14 15.95 1.55
N TYR A 8 -19.46 16.12 2.67
CA TYR A 8 -18.29 15.33 3.04
C TYR A 8 -18.73 14.28 4.06
N GLU A 9 -19.66 13.42 3.66
CA GLU A 9 -19.90 12.17 4.35
C GLU A 9 -18.70 11.27 4.08
N THR A 10 -17.83 11.18 5.08
CA THR A 10 -16.97 10.04 5.43
C THR A 10 -16.78 9.01 4.31
N GLN A 11 -15.62 9.03 3.64
CA GLN A 11 -15.15 7.93 2.79
C GLN A 11 -14.11 6.97 3.42
N PRO A 12 -14.01 6.75 4.76
CA PRO A 12 -13.14 5.68 5.27
C PRO A 12 -13.55 4.32 4.68
N ASP A 13 -14.84 4.11 4.41
CA ASP A 13 -15.36 2.89 3.79
C ASP A 13 -14.87 2.70 2.34
N ALA A 14 -14.77 3.78 1.55
CA ALA A 14 -14.32 3.68 0.15
C ALA A 14 -12.82 3.31 0.05
N PHE A 15 -11.97 3.89 0.91
CA PHE A 15 -10.55 3.54 0.97
C PHE A 15 -10.33 2.12 1.53
N ALA A 16 -11.07 1.74 2.58
CA ALA A 16 -11.01 0.40 3.14
C ALA A 16 -11.43 -0.67 2.13
N VAL A 17 -12.51 -0.43 1.37
CA VAL A 17 -12.95 -1.31 0.27
C VAL A 17 -11.91 -1.35 -0.85
N GLY A 18 -11.30 -0.21 -1.19
CA GLY A 18 -10.23 -0.13 -2.19
C GLY A 18 -9.00 -0.97 -1.82
N ILE A 19 -8.56 -0.91 -0.56
CA ILE A 19 -7.42 -1.69 -0.06
C ILE A 19 -7.77 -3.17 0.04
N ALA A 20 -8.97 -3.52 0.53
CA ALA A 20 -9.43 -4.90 0.55
C ALA A 20 -9.48 -5.52 -0.85
N THR A 21 -9.93 -4.74 -1.85
CA THR A 21 -9.95 -5.17 -3.25
C THR A 21 -8.53 -5.34 -3.81
N ALA A 22 -7.62 -4.41 -3.52
CA ALA A 22 -6.21 -4.51 -3.92
C ALA A 22 -5.51 -5.71 -3.27
N GLN A 23 -5.81 -6.00 -2.00
CA GLN A 23 -5.30 -7.15 -1.27
C GLN A 23 -5.81 -8.47 -1.87
N ALA A 24 -7.12 -8.57 -2.14
CA ALA A 24 -7.70 -9.75 -2.78
C ALA A 24 -7.07 -10.01 -4.17
N ALA A 25 -6.79 -8.94 -4.93
CA ALA A 25 -6.09 -9.05 -6.22
C ALA A 25 -4.64 -9.54 -6.05
N LEU A 26 -3.93 -9.08 -5.01
CA LEU A 26 -2.58 -9.55 -4.69
C LEU A 26 -2.59 -11.03 -4.28
N ASP A 27 -3.53 -11.44 -3.44
CA ASP A 27 -3.65 -12.83 -3.00
C ASP A 27 -3.94 -13.75 -4.19
N SER A 28 -4.87 -13.36 -5.06
CA SER A 28 -5.18 -14.09 -6.29
C SER A 28 -3.97 -14.17 -7.23
N ALA A 29 -3.24 -13.08 -7.44
CA ALA A 29 -2.05 -13.07 -8.29
C ALA A 29 -0.93 -13.96 -7.71
N THR A 30 -0.78 -13.96 -6.38
CA THR A 30 0.21 -14.77 -5.68
C THR A 30 -0.10 -16.25 -5.83
N GLU A 31 -1.38 -16.64 -5.74
CA GLU A 31 -1.78 -18.03 -5.93
C GLU A 31 -1.60 -18.50 -7.38
N GLN A 32 -1.92 -17.64 -8.36
CA GLN A 32 -1.62 -17.89 -9.77
C GLN A 32 -0.11 -18.05 -10.02
N HIS A 33 0.73 -17.26 -9.34
CA HIS A 33 2.17 -17.41 -9.44
C HIS A 33 2.66 -18.74 -8.85
N ARG A 34 2.19 -19.12 -7.65
CA ARG A 34 2.54 -20.40 -7.02
C ARG A 34 2.15 -21.59 -7.88
N THR A 35 0.94 -21.57 -8.43
CA THR A 35 0.44 -22.66 -9.29
C THR A 35 1.23 -22.77 -10.59
N ALA A 36 1.54 -21.64 -11.25
CA ALA A 36 2.38 -21.63 -12.44
C ALA A 36 3.80 -22.14 -12.15
N GLN A 37 4.41 -21.67 -11.06
CA GLN A 37 5.73 -22.09 -10.63
C GLN A 37 5.78 -23.59 -10.30
N ALA A 38 4.78 -24.11 -9.58
CA ALA A 38 4.69 -25.53 -9.27
C ALA A 38 4.57 -26.39 -10.54
N HIS A 39 3.79 -25.92 -11.52
CA HIS A 39 3.66 -26.60 -12.82
C HIS A 39 4.99 -26.62 -13.60
N GLU A 40 5.68 -25.47 -13.66
CA GLU A 40 6.99 -25.36 -14.30
C GLU A 40 8.03 -26.29 -13.63
N GLU A 41 8.11 -26.29 -12.31
CA GLU A 41 9.04 -27.15 -11.56
C GLU A 41 8.71 -28.63 -11.74
N LYS A 42 7.43 -29.00 -11.87
CA LYS A 42 7.02 -30.37 -12.20
C LYS A 42 7.52 -30.81 -13.57
N ILE A 43 7.42 -29.95 -14.59
CA ILE A 43 7.94 -30.22 -15.94
C ILE A 43 9.46 -30.38 -15.90
N LYS A 44 10.18 -29.42 -15.28
CA LYS A 44 11.64 -29.49 -15.12
C LYS A 44 12.08 -30.76 -14.39
N GLY A 45 11.39 -31.12 -13.32
CA GLY A 45 11.64 -32.34 -12.56
C GLY A 45 11.49 -33.59 -13.43
N ARG A 46 10.41 -33.67 -14.22
CA ARG A 46 10.17 -34.80 -15.11
C ARG A 46 11.22 -34.91 -16.22
N ILE A 47 11.63 -33.79 -16.83
CA ILE A 47 12.72 -33.76 -17.83
C ILE A 47 14.02 -34.30 -17.22
N LYS A 48 14.37 -33.89 -15.99
CA LYS A 48 15.56 -34.40 -15.29
C LYS A 48 15.48 -35.90 -15.05
N THR A 49 14.32 -36.43 -14.62
CA THR A 49 14.12 -37.86 -14.42
C THR A 49 14.27 -38.64 -15.73
N LEU A 50 13.63 -38.20 -16.82
CA LEU A 50 13.73 -38.86 -18.12
C LEU A 50 15.17 -38.83 -18.67
N ALA A 51 15.90 -37.73 -18.46
CA ALA A 51 17.31 -37.63 -18.82
C ALA A 51 18.15 -38.67 -18.06
N ALA A 52 17.92 -38.82 -16.75
CA ALA A 52 18.61 -39.84 -15.94
C ALA A 52 18.25 -41.27 -16.38
N GLU A 53 16.98 -41.56 -16.69
CA GLU A 53 16.55 -42.86 -17.21
C GLU A 53 17.21 -43.19 -18.55
N ARG A 54 17.28 -42.21 -19.47
CA ARG A 54 17.96 -42.36 -20.75
C ARG A 54 19.44 -42.65 -20.57
N ASP A 55 20.11 -41.92 -19.68
CA ASP A 55 21.54 -42.10 -19.43
C ASP A 55 21.83 -43.44 -18.76
N HIS A 56 20.95 -43.91 -17.88
CA HIS A 56 21.02 -45.25 -17.31
C HIS A 56 20.93 -46.34 -18.40
N ILE A 57 19.92 -46.25 -19.29
CA ILE A 57 19.73 -47.24 -20.36
C ILE A 57 20.92 -47.24 -21.32
N LYS A 58 21.47 -46.07 -21.67
CA LYS A 58 22.69 -45.97 -22.50
C LYS A 58 23.88 -46.68 -21.84
N LYS A 59 24.14 -46.43 -20.55
CA LYS A 59 25.23 -47.08 -19.81
C LYS A 59 25.05 -48.60 -19.70
N SER A 60 23.82 -49.08 -19.51
CA SER A 60 23.54 -50.52 -19.48
C SER A 60 23.76 -51.18 -20.84
N ARG A 61 23.43 -50.48 -21.93
CA ARG A 61 23.66 -50.95 -23.31
C ARG A 61 25.14 -51.05 -23.67
N ASP A 62 25.96 -50.12 -23.20
CA ASP A 62 27.41 -50.15 -23.43
C ASP A 62 28.11 -51.30 -22.66
N GLY A 63 27.44 -51.92 -21.67
CA GLY A 63 27.99 -52.97 -20.79
C GLY A 63 27.51 -54.40 -21.04
N GLU A 64 26.34 -54.61 -21.65
CA GLU A 64 25.78 -55.96 -21.92
C GLU A 64 25.22 -56.05 -23.36
N GLN A 65 25.59 -57.11 -24.10
CA GLN A 65 25.04 -57.47 -25.42
C GLN A 65 23.60 -58.04 -25.30
N GLY A 66 22.69 -57.30 -24.66
CA GLY A 66 21.30 -57.70 -24.43
C GLY A 66 20.31 -56.93 -25.31
N ASP A 67 19.56 -57.67 -26.15
CA ASP A 67 18.33 -57.29 -26.87
C ASP A 67 18.24 -55.80 -27.29
N ASP A 68 19.18 -55.37 -28.14
CA ASP A 68 19.40 -54.00 -28.63
C ASP A 68 18.14 -53.32 -29.17
N GLU A 69 17.20 -54.09 -29.72
CA GLU A 69 15.98 -53.58 -30.34
C GLU A 69 14.98 -53.04 -29.31
N LYS A 70 14.83 -53.72 -28.16
CA LYS A 70 13.96 -53.24 -27.06
C LYS A 70 14.54 -52.04 -26.33
N ALA A 71 15.87 -52.02 -26.14
CA ALA A 71 16.56 -50.88 -25.55
C ALA A 71 16.46 -49.64 -26.48
N GLY A 72 16.62 -49.84 -27.79
CA GLY A 72 16.45 -48.80 -28.80
C GLY A 72 15.04 -48.21 -28.83
N ALA A 73 14.00 -49.06 -28.84
CA ALA A 73 12.60 -48.61 -28.80
C ALA A 73 12.28 -47.80 -27.53
N ARG A 74 12.81 -48.23 -26.37
CA ARG A 74 12.64 -47.50 -25.09
C ARG A 74 13.37 -46.16 -25.09
N LEU A 75 14.56 -46.07 -25.65
CA LEU A 75 15.30 -44.81 -25.80
C LEU A 75 14.57 -43.83 -26.72
N ALA A 76 13.99 -44.31 -27.82
CA ALA A 76 13.19 -43.49 -28.74
C ALA A 76 11.95 -42.91 -28.06
N LEU A 77 11.24 -43.72 -27.25
CA LEU A 77 10.07 -43.26 -26.49
C LEU A 77 10.45 -42.20 -25.45
N LEU A 78 11.52 -42.42 -24.68
CA LEU A 78 12.01 -41.45 -23.70
C LEU A 78 12.49 -40.14 -24.34
N ALA A 79 13.05 -40.21 -25.55
CA ALA A 79 13.43 -39.04 -26.32
C ALA A 79 12.20 -38.23 -26.75
N ALA A 80 11.15 -38.89 -27.28
CA ALA A 80 9.90 -38.25 -27.67
C ALA A 80 9.17 -37.61 -26.46
N ASP A 81 9.12 -38.31 -25.32
CA ASP A 81 8.52 -37.77 -24.09
C ASP A 81 9.31 -36.56 -23.55
N SER A 82 10.64 -36.58 -23.65
CA SER A 82 11.49 -35.45 -23.26
C SER A 82 11.29 -34.24 -24.17
N GLU A 83 11.18 -34.46 -25.47
CA GLU A 83 10.91 -33.42 -26.47
C GLU A 83 9.56 -32.74 -26.19
N ARG A 84 8.51 -33.53 -26.00
CA ARG A 84 7.17 -33.02 -25.66
C ARG A 84 7.16 -32.21 -24.35
N LEU A 85 7.92 -32.63 -23.34
CA LEU A 85 8.02 -31.85 -22.10
C LEU A 85 8.84 -30.57 -22.27
N ASN A 86 9.85 -30.56 -23.12
CA ASN A 86 10.60 -29.35 -23.46
C ASN A 86 9.71 -28.34 -24.21
N GLU A 87 8.85 -28.81 -25.13
CA GLU A 87 7.85 -27.97 -25.79
C GLU A 87 6.87 -27.33 -24.79
N LEU A 88 6.51 -28.05 -23.72
CA LEU A 88 5.65 -27.55 -22.65
C LEU A 88 6.38 -26.65 -21.64
N LEU A 89 7.71 -26.71 -21.58
CA LEU A 89 8.50 -25.93 -20.63
C LEU A 89 8.48 -24.43 -20.97
N ALA A 90 8.67 -24.07 -22.24
CA ALA A 90 8.65 -22.67 -22.67
C ALA A 90 7.35 -21.92 -22.31
N PRO A 91 6.14 -22.43 -22.63
CA PRO A 91 4.91 -21.77 -22.23
C PRO A 91 4.68 -21.78 -20.71
N ALA A 92 5.15 -22.81 -19.99
CA ALA A 92 5.07 -22.84 -18.53
C ALA A 92 5.96 -21.76 -17.88
N SER A 93 7.20 -21.60 -18.34
CA SER A 93 8.10 -20.53 -17.87
C SER A 93 7.57 -19.14 -18.22
N GLU A 94 6.94 -18.97 -19.39
CA GLU A 94 6.29 -17.72 -19.74
C GLU A 94 5.09 -17.41 -18.84
N ALA A 95 4.26 -18.41 -18.51
CA ALA A 95 3.17 -18.28 -17.57
C ALA A 95 3.67 -17.88 -16.17
N THR A 96 4.75 -18.50 -15.67
CA THR A 96 5.37 -18.12 -14.39
C THR A 96 5.86 -16.67 -14.42
N ARG A 97 6.49 -16.25 -15.52
CA ARG A 97 6.97 -14.86 -15.70
C ARG A 97 5.80 -13.87 -15.71
N ALA A 98 4.73 -14.17 -16.44
CA ALA A 98 3.54 -13.33 -16.50
C ALA A 98 2.86 -13.22 -15.12
N ALA A 99 2.74 -14.33 -14.39
CA ALA A 99 2.18 -14.33 -13.04
C ALA A 99 3.05 -13.51 -12.06
N ASN A 100 4.38 -13.61 -12.17
CA ASN A 100 5.30 -12.76 -11.41
C ASN A 100 5.11 -11.26 -11.69
N GLN A 101 4.94 -10.89 -12.95
CA GLN A 101 4.65 -9.49 -13.32
C GLN A 101 3.30 -9.03 -12.76
N ALA A 102 2.30 -9.90 -12.74
CA ALA A 102 0.99 -9.60 -12.14
C ALA A 102 1.10 -9.39 -10.62
N VAL A 103 1.88 -10.20 -9.90
CA VAL A 103 2.15 -10.01 -8.46
C VAL A 103 2.84 -8.67 -8.21
N ALA A 104 3.84 -8.31 -9.01
CA ALA A 104 4.52 -7.02 -8.88
C ALA A 104 3.56 -5.83 -9.11
N ALA A 105 2.71 -5.93 -10.13
CA ALA A 105 1.70 -4.90 -10.42
C ALA A 105 0.66 -4.78 -9.30
N ALA A 106 0.15 -5.90 -8.77
CA ALA A 106 -0.79 -5.90 -7.65
C ALA A 106 -0.17 -5.31 -6.38
N THR A 107 1.10 -5.63 -6.10
CA THR A 107 1.85 -5.06 -4.97
C THR A 107 1.99 -3.54 -5.10
N SER A 108 2.33 -3.02 -6.29
CA SER A 108 2.39 -1.57 -6.53
C SER A 108 1.04 -0.90 -6.28
N ARG A 109 -0.05 -1.47 -6.80
CA ARG A 109 -1.40 -0.92 -6.59
C ARG A 109 -1.81 -0.88 -5.11
N LEU A 110 -1.48 -1.93 -4.35
CA LEU A 110 -1.73 -1.95 -2.91
C LEU A 110 -0.95 -0.86 -2.17
N GLN A 111 0.33 -0.66 -2.55
CA GLN A 111 1.15 0.41 -1.97
C GLN A 111 0.60 1.81 -2.29
N GLU A 112 0.14 2.02 -3.53
CA GLU A 112 -0.50 3.28 -3.93
C GLU A 112 -1.81 3.53 -3.15
N ALA A 113 -2.66 2.52 -3.01
CA ALA A 113 -3.89 2.61 -2.22
C ALA A 113 -3.61 2.96 -0.75
N ASN A 114 -2.62 2.32 -0.13
CA ASN A 114 -2.21 2.61 1.25
C ASN A 114 -1.65 4.04 1.40
N LYS A 115 -0.84 4.50 0.45
CA LYS A 115 -0.33 5.88 0.45
C LYS A 115 -1.47 6.90 0.32
N ALA A 116 -2.45 6.62 -0.54
CA ALA A 116 -3.62 7.48 -0.70
C ALA A 116 -4.45 7.55 0.58
N GLN A 117 -4.67 6.43 1.28
CA GLN A 117 -5.35 6.42 2.58
C GLN A 117 -4.58 7.25 3.62
N ALA A 118 -3.26 7.05 3.75
CA ALA A 118 -2.45 7.80 4.70
C ALA A 118 -2.48 9.31 4.44
N ALA A 119 -2.46 9.72 3.16
CA ALA A 119 -2.59 11.13 2.79
C ALA A 119 -3.97 11.70 3.15
N ASN A 120 -5.04 10.92 2.96
CA ASN A 120 -6.40 11.32 3.34
C ASN A 120 -6.55 11.46 4.87
N GLU A 121 -6.02 10.51 5.65
CA GLU A 121 -6.03 10.58 7.12
C GLU A 121 -5.26 11.81 7.64
N ALA A 122 -4.09 12.10 7.06
CA ALA A 122 -3.33 13.31 7.38
C ALA A 122 -4.12 14.59 7.05
N GLY A 123 -4.82 14.62 5.91
CA GLY A 123 -5.69 15.73 5.53
C GLY A 123 -6.85 15.95 6.50
N GLN A 124 -7.53 14.87 6.92
CA GLN A 124 -8.61 14.93 7.90
C GLN A 124 -8.11 15.41 9.27
N ALA A 125 -6.95 14.92 9.72
CA ALA A 125 -6.33 15.36 10.96
C ALA A 125 -5.97 16.86 10.92
N ALA A 126 -5.43 17.34 9.80
CA ALA A 126 -5.11 18.75 9.61
C ALA A 126 -6.37 19.63 9.66
N GLN A 127 -7.45 19.22 9.00
CA GLN A 127 -8.74 19.93 9.03
C GLN A 127 -9.34 19.96 10.44
N ALA A 128 -9.27 18.84 11.17
CA ALA A 128 -9.75 18.78 12.55
C ALA A 128 -8.94 19.70 13.49
N LEU A 129 -7.61 19.78 13.28
CA LEU A 129 -6.75 20.70 14.01
C LEU A 129 -7.09 22.17 13.70
N GLU A 130 -7.30 22.49 12.42
CA GLU A 130 -7.70 23.84 12.00
C GLU A 130 -9.05 24.25 12.60
N ALA A 131 -10.02 23.33 12.62
CA ALA A 131 -11.31 23.57 13.27
C ALA A 131 -11.17 23.89 14.76
N LYS A 132 -10.34 23.13 15.49
CA LYS A 132 -10.04 23.40 16.90
C LYS A 132 -9.31 24.71 17.11
N LEU A 133 -8.38 25.07 16.23
CA LEU A 133 -7.69 26.37 16.29
C LEU A 133 -8.68 27.52 16.14
N ARG A 134 -9.60 27.46 15.17
CA ARG A 134 -10.65 28.46 14.99
C ARG A 134 -11.58 28.55 16.21
N GLU A 135 -11.91 27.42 16.84
CA GLU A 135 -12.70 27.40 18.07
C GLU A 135 -11.98 28.11 19.22
N LEU A 136 -10.69 27.82 19.41
CA LEU A 136 -9.84 28.45 20.42
C LEU A 136 -9.68 29.95 20.17
N GLU A 137 -9.48 30.37 18.92
CA GLU A 137 -9.45 31.79 18.53
C GLU A 137 -10.77 32.49 18.87
N GLY A 138 -11.91 31.85 18.59
CA GLY A 138 -13.23 32.37 18.95
C GLY A 138 -13.44 32.48 20.46
N LEU A 139 -12.98 31.52 21.25
CA LEU A 139 -13.00 31.59 22.71
C LEU A 139 -12.09 32.70 23.24
N PHE A 140 -10.89 32.85 22.67
CA PHE A 140 -9.94 33.90 23.05
C PHE A 140 -10.51 35.28 22.78
N CYS A 141 -11.06 35.52 21.58
CA CYS A 141 -11.73 36.78 21.23
C CYS A 141 -12.89 37.11 22.18
N ARG A 142 -13.71 36.11 22.55
CA ARG A 142 -14.79 36.30 23.55
C ARG A 142 -14.24 36.64 24.93
N GLY A 143 -13.20 35.94 25.39
CA GLY A 143 -12.55 36.23 26.66
C GLY A 143 -11.97 37.64 26.72
N LEU A 144 -11.39 38.14 25.63
CA LEU A 144 -10.90 39.51 25.52
C LEU A 144 -12.03 40.55 25.55
N ALA A 145 -13.14 40.27 24.87
CA ALA A 145 -14.31 41.15 24.90
C ALA A 145 -14.90 41.23 26.32
N GLU A 146 -15.02 40.11 27.02
CA GLU A 146 -15.46 40.08 28.42
C GLU A 146 -14.49 40.82 29.35
N LEU A 147 -13.18 40.63 29.20
CA LEU A 147 -12.20 41.36 29.99
C LEU A 147 -12.31 42.89 29.77
N ALA A 148 -12.52 43.33 28.53
CA ALA A 148 -12.72 44.73 28.21
C ALA A 148 -14.04 45.28 28.78
N ARG A 149 -15.11 44.46 28.81
CA ARG A 149 -16.38 44.79 29.46
C ARG A 149 -16.19 44.95 30.97
N LEU A 150 -15.60 43.97 31.64
CA LEU A 150 -15.34 43.98 33.08
C LEU A 150 -14.45 45.16 33.50
N LYS A 151 -13.43 45.52 32.71
CA LYS A 151 -12.60 46.72 32.98
C LYS A 151 -13.42 48.02 32.91
N ARG A 152 -14.35 48.14 31.96
CA ARG A 152 -15.23 49.31 31.84
C ARG A 152 -16.20 49.41 33.02
N GLU A 153 -16.74 48.28 33.45
CA GLU A 153 -17.64 48.21 34.61
C GLU A 153 -16.92 48.53 35.93
N ALA A 154 -15.72 47.98 36.14
CA ALA A 154 -14.89 48.27 37.31
C ALA A 154 -14.49 49.75 37.41
N ASN A 155 -14.33 50.44 36.28
CA ASN A 155 -14.02 51.87 36.21
C ASN A 155 -15.28 52.77 36.20
N GLY A 156 -16.46 52.23 36.49
CA GLY A 156 -17.70 53.01 36.63
C GLY A 156 -18.23 53.60 35.33
N GLY A 157 -17.97 52.96 34.18
CA GLY A 157 -18.53 53.36 32.88
C GLY A 157 -17.87 54.59 32.24
N ARG A 158 -16.78 55.11 32.80
CA ARG A 158 -15.96 56.13 32.12
C ARG A 158 -14.96 55.44 31.19
N ASP A 159 -15.03 55.74 29.90
CA ASP A 159 -13.97 55.39 28.94
C ASP A 159 -12.69 56.13 29.35
N ILE A 160 -11.88 55.48 30.18
CA ILE A 160 -10.54 55.96 30.51
C ILE A 160 -9.64 55.62 29.32
N LEU A 161 -9.69 56.48 28.30
CA LEU A 161 -8.60 56.69 27.35
C LEU A 161 -7.42 57.35 28.10
N HIS A 162 -6.79 56.64 29.02
CA HIS A 162 -5.49 57.05 29.57
C HIS A 162 -4.45 55.98 29.26
N GLY A 163 -3.35 56.46 28.67
CA GLY A 163 -2.27 55.68 28.12
C GLY A 163 -1.57 54.79 29.14
N SER A 164 -0.79 53.86 28.57
CA SER A 164 -0.01 52.80 29.22
C SER A 164 -0.83 51.57 29.64
N GLY A 165 -0.76 50.53 28.82
CA GLY A 165 -1.31 49.20 29.15
C GLY A 165 -2.56 48.78 28.39
N VAL A 166 -2.81 49.33 27.19
CA VAL A 166 -3.78 48.72 26.27
C VAL A 166 -3.27 47.33 25.95
N PHE A 167 -3.96 46.31 26.47
CA PHE A 167 -3.70 44.93 26.10
C PHE A 167 -3.89 44.82 24.58
N GLN A 168 -2.78 44.70 23.85
CA GLN A 168 -2.78 44.52 22.41
C GLN A 168 -2.77 43.02 22.13
N PRO A 169 -3.92 42.45 21.72
CA PRO A 169 -4.04 41.00 21.54
C PRO A 169 -3.06 40.48 20.50
N ALA A 170 -2.86 41.25 19.43
CA ALA A 170 -1.91 40.95 18.36
C ALA A 170 -0.49 40.79 18.92
N THR A 171 -0.03 41.71 19.77
CA THR A 171 1.34 41.68 20.33
C THR A 171 1.53 40.53 21.34
N ALA A 172 0.48 40.17 22.08
CA ALA A 172 0.49 39.01 22.99
C ALA A 172 0.49 37.68 22.22
N LEU A 173 -0.33 37.57 21.16
CA LEU A 173 -0.36 36.41 20.26
C LEU A 173 0.96 36.25 19.51
N THR A 174 1.54 37.32 18.97
CA THR A 174 2.86 37.27 18.32
C THR A 174 3.94 36.79 19.30
N ARG A 175 3.92 37.23 20.56
CA ARG A 175 4.85 36.73 21.58
C ARG A 175 4.63 35.25 21.91
N PHE A 176 3.39 34.78 21.92
CA PHE A 176 3.07 33.36 22.18
C PHE A 176 3.49 32.46 21.02
N VAL A 177 3.25 32.87 19.77
CA VAL A 177 3.63 32.13 18.55
C VAL A 177 5.14 32.16 18.33
N VAL A 178 5.79 33.32 18.49
CA VAL A 178 7.25 33.48 18.36
C VAL A 178 7.99 32.85 19.55
N GLY A 179 7.37 32.84 20.73
CA GLY A 179 7.92 32.24 21.95
C GLY A 179 7.89 30.71 22.00
N GLY A 180 7.29 30.05 21.00
CA GLY A 180 7.43 28.62 20.78
C GLY A 180 7.11 27.77 22.01
N ALA A 181 5.90 27.85 22.56
CA ALA A 181 5.43 26.88 23.56
C ALA A 181 4.82 25.65 22.87
N ILE A 182 5.61 24.95 22.05
CA ILE A 182 5.43 23.51 21.86
C ILE A 182 6.51 22.88 22.74
N PRO A 183 6.22 22.43 23.98
CA PRO A 183 7.14 21.54 24.64
C PRO A 183 7.20 20.27 23.79
N SER A 184 8.39 20.03 23.24
CA SER A 184 8.77 18.75 22.67
C SER A 184 8.44 17.64 23.67
N PHE A 185 7.52 16.76 23.31
CA PHE A 185 7.41 15.41 23.84
C PHE A 185 7.65 14.45 22.68
#